data_AF-A0A933H3R5-F1
#
_entry.id   AF-A0A933H3R5-F1
#
_cell.length_a   1.000
_cell.length_b   1.000
_cell.length_c   1.000
_cell.angle_alpha   90.00
_cell.angle_beta   90.00
_cell.angle_gamma   90.00
#
_symmetry.space_group_name_H-M   'P 1'
#
loop_
_entity.id
_entity.type
_entity.pdbx_description
1 polymer ?
#
loop_
_entity_poly.entity_id
_entity_poly.type
_entity_poly.pdbx_seq_one_letter_code
_entity_poly.pdbx_strand_id
1 'polypeptide(L)'
;MVNVQRGSDRSAEFIRLDAIAYLWKEIGTVCIHLPQTHRLIQLLRAVLNEVAPHVLLITETNVPHADNLSYFGDGHNEAQLVYNFALPPLVLHTLHTGNASALSKWASDLKLPSHHTTFFNFLASHDGIGINPVRDILPEADIETLVQRTMRDRAQSHDQSPEVSSGKIGRRD
;
A
#
# COMPACT_ATOMS: atom_id res chain seq x y z
N MET A 1 10.11 -0.49 9.50
CA MET A 1 9.99 -1.96 9.39
C MET A 1 8.85 -2.55 10.23
N VAL A 2 8.65 -2.19 11.50
CA VAL A 2 7.47 -2.64 12.28
C VAL A 2 6.89 -1.47 13.08
N ASN A 3 5.63 -1.10 12.82
CA ASN A 3 4.90 -0.09 13.57
C ASN A 3 3.73 -0.73 14.32
N VAL A 4 3.62 -0.45 15.61
CA VAL A 4 2.56 -0.99 16.47
C VAL A 4 1.47 0.06 16.66
N GLN A 5 0.24 -0.24 16.23
CA GLN A 5 -0.92 0.57 16.52
C GLN A 5 -1.63 0.01 17.75
N ARG A 6 -1.87 0.90 18.74
CA ARG A 6 -2.44 0.52 20.03
C ARG A 6 -3.92 0.88 20.14
N GLY A 7 -4.68 0.00 20.75
CA GLY A 7 -6.05 0.20 21.16
C GLY A 7 -6.20 1.14 22.37
N SER A 8 -7.46 1.34 22.76
CA SER A 8 -7.85 2.26 23.85
C SER A 8 -7.26 1.89 25.21
N ASP A 9 -6.94 0.61 25.41
CA ASP A 9 -6.31 0.05 26.62
C ASP A 9 -4.77 -0.02 26.53
N ARG A 10 -4.16 0.55 25.48
CA ARG A 10 -2.73 0.49 25.15
C ARG A 10 -2.21 -0.89 24.76
N SER A 11 -3.08 -1.90 24.55
CA SER A 11 -2.71 -3.15 23.89
C SER A 11 -2.46 -2.90 22.40
N ALA A 12 -1.58 -3.67 21.77
CA ALA A 12 -1.42 -3.61 20.32
C ALA A 12 -2.60 -4.30 19.64
N GLU A 13 -3.31 -3.64 18.73
CA GLU A 13 -4.37 -4.28 17.94
C GLU A 13 -3.86 -4.64 16.54
N PHE A 14 -2.96 -3.81 15.99
CA PHE A 14 -2.38 -4.01 14.66
C PHE A 14 -0.87 -3.83 14.67
N ILE A 15 -0.19 -4.67 13.90
CA ILE A 15 1.23 -4.53 13.61
C ILE A 15 1.39 -4.32 12.11
N ARG A 16 1.80 -3.11 11.73
CA ARG A 16 2.11 -2.74 10.35
C ARG A 16 3.53 -3.13 10.00
N LEU A 17 3.65 -4.07 9.07
CA LEU A 17 4.89 -4.54 8.47
C LEU A 17 5.26 -3.62 7.31
N ASP A 18 6.09 -2.64 7.64
CA ASP A 18 6.47 -1.51 6.80
C ASP A 18 7.60 -1.91 5.83
N ALA A 19 7.40 -1.62 4.54
CA ALA A 19 8.31 -2.00 3.45
C ALA A 19 8.74 -3.48 3.48
N ILE A 20 7.84 -4.38 3.89
CA ILE A 20 8.16 -5.78 4.20
C ILE A 20 8.73 -6.57 3.01
N ALA A 21 8.40 -6.16 1.77
CA ALA A 21 8.90 -6.81 0.57
C ALA A 21 10.43 -6.85 0.46
N TYR A 22 11.12 -5.91 1.10
CA TYR A 22 12.57 -5.77 1.04
C TYR A 22 13.31 -6.40 2.23
N LEU A 23 12.60 -7.11 3.09
CA LEU A 23 13.11 -7.66 4.35
C LEU A 23 14.35 -8.55 4.17
N TRP A 24 14.35 -9.44 3.18
CA TRP A 24 15.45 -10.39 2.96
C TRP A 24 16.42 -9.91 1.87
N LYS A 25 17.72 -10.15 2.09
CA LYS A 25 18.79 -9.80 1.16
C LYS A 25 19.61 -11.03 0.79
N GLU A 26 19.78 -11.25 -0.51
CA GLU A 26 20.52 -12.38 -1.06
C GLU A 26 21.29 -11.92 -2.30
N ILE A 27 22.62 -12.12 -2.28
CA ILE A 27 23.51 -11.69 -3.37
C ILE A 27 23.11 -12.40 -4.67
N GLY A 28 23.01 -11.64 -5.76
CA GLY A 28 22.61 -12.18 -7.07
C GLY A 28 21.09 -12.21 -7.30
N THR A 29 20.28 -11.71 -6.35
CA THR A 29 18.82 -11.59 -6.50
C THR A 29 18.38 -10.12 -6.53
N VAL A 30 17.13 -9.87 -6.93
CA VAL A 30 16.49 -8.55 -6.86
C VAL A 30 16.15 -8.09 -5.43
N CYS A 31 16.32 -8.95 -4.41
CA CYS A 31 16.12 -8.61 -3.00
C CYS A 31 14.73 -8.03 -2.66
N ILE A 32 13.70 -8.48 -3.39
CA ILE A 32 12.29 -8.12 -3.21
C ILE A 32 11.43 -9.38 -3.37
N HIS A 33 10.39 -9.55 -2.55
CA HIS A 33 9.46 -10.71 -2.55
C HIS A 33 10.15 -12.08 -2.38
N LEU A 34 11.32 -12.12 -1.77
CA LEU A 34 12.05 -13.38 -1.61
C LEU A 34 11.27 -14.36 -0.72
N PRO A 35 11.31 -15.68 -0.96
CA PRO A 35 10.58 -16.68 -0.17
C PRO A 35 10.87 -16.61 1.34
N GLN A 36 12.06 -16.16 1.72
CA GLN A 36 12.46 -15.97 3.10
C GLN A 36 11.68 -14.83 3.78
N THR A 37 11.29 -13.79 3.04
CA THR A 37 10.39 -12.73 3.53
C THR A 37 9.06 -13.34 3.96
N HIS A 38 8.43 -14.14 3.09
CA HIS A 38 7.17 -14.83 3.38
C HIS A 38 7.29 -15.76 4.60
N ARG A 39 8.36 -16.57 4.66
CA ARG A 39 8.61 -17.45 5.82
C ARG A 39 8.74 -16.69 7.14
N LEU A 40 9.33 -15.49 7.13
CA LEU A 40 9.40 -14.69 8.35
C LEU A 40 8.02 -14.16 8.76
N ILE A 41 7.20 -13.74 7.81
CA ILE A 41 5.82 -13.31 8.07
C ILE A 41 5.01 -14.48 8.64
N GLN A 42 5.17 -15.69 8.08
CA GLN A 42 4.52 -16.90 8.59
C GLN A 42 4.93 -17.22 10.03
N LEU A 43 6.23 -17.10 10.33
CA LEU A 43 6.72 -17.27 11.70
C LEU A 43 6.11 -16.24 12.66
N LEU A 44 6.11 -14.96 12.27
CA LEU A 44 5.50 -13.89 13.07
C LEU A 44 4.00 -14.16 13.29
N ARG A 45 3.29 -14.59 12.25
CA ARG A 45 1.88 -14.94 12.34
C ARG A 45 1.63 -16.08 13.30
N ALA A 46 2.42 -17.15 13.21
CA ALA A 46 2.30 -18.31 14.09
C ALA A 46 2.56 -17.92 15.56
N VAL A 47 3.59 -17.14 15.84
CA VAL A 47 3.90 -16.66 17.20
C VAL A 47 2.74 -15.82 17.74
N LEU A 48 2.22 -14.86 16.97
CA LEU A 48 1.13 -14.00 17.41
C LEU A 48 -0.17 -14.77 17.65
N ASN A 49 -0.49 -15.76 16.82
CA ASN A 49 -1.66 -16.61 17.06
C ASN A 49 -1.62 -17.30 18.44
N GLU A 50 -0.43 -17.69 18.92
CA GLU A 50 -0.26 -18.35 20.21
C GLU A 50 -0.24 -17.35 21.39
N VAL A 51 0.51 -16.26 21.27
CA VAL A 51 0.78 -15.36 22.41
C VAL A 51 -0.14 -14.16 22.50
N ALA A 52 -0.73 -13.74 21.37
CA ALA A 52 -1.55 -12.54 21.26
C ALA A 52 -2.52 -12.63 20.06
N PRO A 53 -3.49 -13.57 20.06
CA PRO A 53 -4.34 -13.85 18.89
C PRO A 53 -5.23 -12.68 18.44
N HIS A 54 -5.38 -11.65 19.27
CA HIS A 54 -6.09 -10.42 18.94
C HIS A 54 -5.28 -9.48 18.04
N VAL A 55 -3.95 -9.66 17.95
CA VAL A 55 -3.06 -8.81 17.17
C VAL A 55 -3.11 -9.22 15.70
N LEU A 56 -3.43 -8.25 14.83
CA LEU A 56 -3.50 -8.46 13.39
C LEU A 56 -2.25 -7.92 12.69
N LEU A 57 -1.73 -8.70 11.73
CA LEU A 57 -0.65 -8.25 10.85
C LEU A 57 -1.25 -7.53 9.64
N ILE A 58 -0.69 -6.37 9.31
CA ILE A 58 -0.97 -5.64 8.08
C ILE A 58 0.32 -5.42 7.28
N THR A 59 0.39 -5.90 6.04
CA THR A 59 1.53 -5.61 5.16
C THR A 59 1.34 -4.32 4.42
N GLU A 60 2.41 -3.53 4.37
CA GLU A 60 2.51 -2.35 3.55
C GLU A 60 3.54 -2.59 2.44
N THR A 61 3.04 -2.78 1.21
CA THR A 61 3.86 -2.98 0.02
C THR A 61 3.32 -2.22 -1.18
N ASN A 62 4.00 -1.16 -1.58
CA ASN A 62 3.70 -0.35 -2.77
C ASN A 62 4.25 -1.00 -4.06
N VAL A 63 3.71 -2.17 -4.39
CA VAL A 63 4.11 -3.04 -5.51
C VAL A 63 2.91 -3.28 -6.44
N PRO A 64 3.09 -3.89 -7.62
CA PRO A 64 1.96 -4.28 -8.46
C PRO A 64 0.92 -5.07 -7.67
N HIS A 65 -0.36 -4.89 -8.00
CA HIS A 65 -1.46 -5.40 -7.18
C HIS A 65 -1.35 -6.91 -6.91
N ALA A 66 -1.00 -7.72 -7.92
CA ALA A 66 -0.86 -9.16 -7.77
C ALA A 66 0.23 -9.55 -6.75
N ASP A 67 1.37 -8.87 -6.76
CA ASP A 67 2.47 -9.12 -5.82
C ASP A 67 2.07 -8.75 -4.39
N ASN A 68 1.28 -7.68 -4.22
CA ASN A 68 0.75 -7.28 -2.92
C ASN A 68 -0.21 -8.35 -2.34
N LEU A 69 -1.00 -9.02 -3.17
CA LEU A 69 -1.90 -10.10 -2.73
C LEU A 69 -1.16 -11.34 -2.22
N SER A 70 0.08 -11.57 -2.66
CA SER A 70 0.87 -12.74 -2.23
C SER A 70 1.10 -12.78 -0.71
N TYR A 71 1.04 -11.63 -0.03
CA TYR A 71 1.23 -11.51 1.41
C TYR A 71 0.06 -12.00 2.27
N PHE A 72 -1.05 -12.39 1.64
CA PHE A 72 -2.07 -13.18 2.33
C PHE A 72 -1.64 -14.65 2.52
N GLY A 73 -0.61 -15.11 1.82
CA GLY A 73 -0.18 -16.51 1.83
C GLY A 73 -1.30 -17.45 1.36
N ASP A 74 -1.60 -18.48 2.16
CA ASP A 74 -2.75 -19.39 1.92
C ASP A 74 -4.10 -18.85 2.47
N GLY A 75 -4.11 -17.59 2.90
CA GLY A 75 -5.24 -16.94 3.55
C GLY A 75 -5.33 -17.17 5.06
N HIS A 76 -4.40 -17.93 5.66
CA HIS A 76 -4.41 -18.25 7.09
C HIS A 76 -3.04 -18.10 7.75
N ASN A 77 -1.96 -18.26 6.98
CA ASN A 77 -0.61 -18.39 7.49
C ASN A 77 0.24 -17.11 7.44
N GLU A 78 -0.16 -16.07 6.70
CA GLU A 78 0.56 -14.78 6.64
C GLU A 78 -0.28 -13.62 7.21
N ALA A 79 -0.28 -12.46 6.56
CA ALA A 79 -0.96 -11.29 7.08
C ALA A 79 -2.48 -11.39 6.92
N GLN A 80 -3.22 -10.91 7.93
CA GLN A 80 -4.67 -10.79 7.87
C GLN A 80 -5.08 -9.61 6.98
N LEU A 81 -4.27 -8.55 6.92
CA LEU A 81 -4.55 -7.37 6.13
C LEU A 81 -3.41 -7.05 5.17
N VAL A 82 -3.78 -6.57 3.98
CA VAL A 82 -2.84 -5.93 3.05
C VAL A 82 -3.38 -4.55 2.68
N TYR A 83 -2.49 -3.55 2.59
CA TYR A 83 -2.88 -2.22 2.11
C TYR A 83 -3.38 -2.31 0.66
N ASN A 84 -4.52 -1.69 0.36
CA ASN A 84 -5.07 -1.69 -0.98
C ASN A 84 -4.53 -0.54 -1.83
N PHE A 85 -3.24 -0.60 -2.15
CA PHE A 85 -2.53 0.48 -2.83
C PHE A 85 -3.01 0.79 -4.25
N ALA A 86 -3.77 -0.11 -4.90
CA ALA A 86 -4.40 0.15 -6.19
C ALA A 86 -5.61 1.09 -6.09
N LEU A 87 -6.27 1.16 -4.93
CA LEU A 87 -7.49 1.94 -4.76
C LEU A 87 -7.27 3.46 -4.94
N PRO A 88 -6.31 4.12 -4.25
CA PRO A 88 -6.09 5.56 -4.41
C PRO A 88 -5.88 6.03 -5.86
N PRO A 89 -4.94 5.46 -6.65
CA PRO A 89 -4.74 5.91 -8.03
C PRO A 89 -5.93 5.61 -8.95
N LEU A 90 -6.67 4.51 -8.74
CA LEU A 90 -7.88 4.21 -9.52
C LEU A 90 -9.02 5.19 -9.23
N VAL A 91 -9.19 5.58 -7.96
CA VAL A 91 -10.15 6.62 -7.57
C VAL A 91 -9.74 7.95 -8.17
N LEU A 92 -8.47 8.33 -8.09
CA LEU A 92 -7.97 9.56 -8.71
C LEU A 92 -8.21 9.56 -10.23
N HIS A 93 -7.85 8.48 -10.91
CA HIS A 93 -8.12 8.31 -12.34
C HIS A 93 -9.62 8.46 -12.67
N THR A 94 -10.49 7.84 -11.87
CA THR A 94 -11.94 7.90 -12.06
C THR A 94 -12.48 9.32 -11.93
N LEU A 95 -12.09 10.03 -10.87
CA LEU A 95 -12.48 11.42 -10.66
C LEU A 95 -11.98 12.31 -11.80
N HIS A 96 -10.76 12.04 -12.27
CA HIS A 96 -10.07 12.84 -13.24
C HIS A 96 -10.61 12.67 -14.67
N THR A 97 -11.01 11.45 -15.03
CA THR A 97 -11.56 11.11 -16.35
C THR A 97 -13.09 11.18 -16.41
N GLY A 98 -13.76 11.19 -15.26
CA GLY A 98 -15.20 10.99 -15.15
C GLY A 98 -15.65 9.58 -15.53
N ASN A 99 -14.72 8.61 -15.62
CA ASN A 99 -14.99 7.24 -16.06
C ASN A 99 -14.59 6.22 -14.98
N ALA A 100 -15.59 5.55 -14.40
CA ALA A 100 -15.41 4.56 -13.34
C ALA A 100 -15.17 3.13 -13.84
N SER A 101 -15.02 2.90 -15.16
CA SER A 101 -14.95 1.55 -15.74
C SER A 101 -13.76 0.73 -15.21
N ALA A 102 -12.56 1.34 -15.15
CA ALA A 102 -11.37 0.67 -14.64
C ALA A 102 -11.49 0.32 -13.15
N LEU A 103 -11.94 1.28 -12.33
CA LEU A 103 -12.18 1.07 -10.90
C LEU A 103 -13.23 -0.03 -10.66
N SER A 104 -14.35 0.02 -11.38
CA SER A 104 -15.45 -0.93 -11.21
C SER A 104 -15.05 -2.34 -11.61
N LYS A 105 -14.33 -2.49 -12.73
CA LYS A 105 -13.81 -3.79 -13.20
C LYS A 105 -12.80 -4.37 -12.20
N TRP A 106 -11.83 -3.56 -11.79
CA TRP A 106 -10.85 -4.01 -10.81
C TRP A 106 -11.52 -4.40 -9.48
N ALA A 107 -12.47 -3.61 -8.99
CA ALA A 107 -13.19 -3.90 -7.75
C ALA A 107 -14.02 -5.19 -7.85
N SER A 108 -14.63 -5.49 -9.00
CA SER A 108 -15.37 -6.74 -9.22
C SER A 108 -14.47 -7.98 -9.29
N ASP A 109 -13.19 -7.80 -9.65
CA ASP A 109 -12.21 -8.89 -9.77
C ASP A 109 -11.50 -9.18 -8.44
N LEU A 110 -11.70 -8.35 -7.40
CA LEU A 110 -11.08 -8.55 -6.10
C LEU A 110 -11.55 -9.86 -5.45
N LYS A 111 -10.58 -10.70 -5.09
CA LYS A 111 -10.81 -11.96 -4.39
C LYS A 111 -9.91 -12.03 -3.15
N LEU A 112 -10.51 -12.49 -2.07
CA LEU A 112 -9.78 -12.81 -0.85
C LEU A 112 -9.54 -14.32 -0.80
N PRO A 113 -8.34 -14.77 -0.41
CA PRO A 113 -8.04 -16.20 -0.31
C PRO A 113 -8.80 -16.88 0.83
N SER A 114 -9.26 -16.14 1.84
CA SER A 114 -10.09 -16.66 2.93
C SER A 114 -10.96 -15.57 3.58
N HIS A 115 -11.94 -15.98 4.38
CA HIS A 115 -12.74 -15.09 5.23
C HIS A 115 -11.96 -14.49 6.43
N HIS A 116 -10.70 -14.91 6.65
CA HIS A 116 -9.82 -14.37 7.69
C HIS A 116 -8.90 -13.26 7.20
N THR A 117 -9.02 -12.90 5.92
CA THR A 117 -8.21 -11.88 5.27
C THR A 117 -9.09 -10.74 4.77
N THR A 118 -8.56 -9.53 4.73
CA THR A 118 -9.26 -8.38 4.15
C THR A 118 -8.30 -7.31 3.65
N PHE A 119 -8.80 -6.42 2.79
CA PHE A 119 -8.08 -5.25 2.32
C PHE A 119 -8.17 -4.11 3.34
N PHE A 120 -7.05 -3.44 3.60
CA PHE A 120 -7.05 -2.13 4.22
C PHE A 120 -7.23 -1.06 3.15
N ASN A 121 -8.47 -0.61 2.97
CA ASN A 121 -8.82 0.40 1.99
C ASN A 121 -8.49 1.81 2.50
N PHE A 122 -7.86 2.61 1.66
CA PHE A 122 -7.49 3.99 1.93
C PHE A 122 -7.48 4.79 0.62
N LEU A 123 -7.50 6.12 0.72
CA LEU A 123 -7.50 7.03 -0.44
C LEU A 123 -6.27 7.94 -0.51
N ALA A 124 -5.50 8.04 0.58
CA ALA A 124 -4.23 8.76 0.63
C ALA A 124 -3.39 8.25 1.82
N SER A 125 -2.07 8.24 1.67
CA SER A 125 -1.13 8.00 2.77
C SER A 125 -0.24 9.23 2.97
N HIS A 126 0.60 9.18 4.01
CA HIS A 126 1.63 10.20 4.26
C HIS A 126 2.72 10.24 3.17
N ASP A 127 2.89 9.13 2.43
CA ASP A 127 3.82 9.03 1.29
C ASP A 127 3.20 9.50 -0.04
N GLY A 128 1.91 9.85 -0.03
CA GLY A 128 1.15 10.26 -1.21
C GLY A 128 0.45 9.10 -1.94
N ILE A 129 0.30 9.22 -3.27
CA ILE A 129 -0.38 8.25 -4.12
C ILE A 129 0.65 7.58 -5.04
N GLY A 130 0.90 6.30 -4.82
CA GLY A 130 1.77 5.50 -5.69
C GLY A 130 1.08 5.08 -6.98
N ILE A 131 1.82 5.12 -8.10
CA ILE A 131 1.33 4.67 -9.42
C ILE A 131 1.72 3.23 -9.77
N ASN A 132 2.74 2.68 -9.11
CA ASN A 132 3.20 1.31 -9.31
C ASN A 132 2.08 0.24 -9.17
N PRO A 133 1.15 0.36 -8.19
CA PRO A 133 0.09 -0.62 -7.97
C PRO A 133 -0.90 -0.78 -9.13
N VAL A 134 -0.99 0.20 -10.03
CA VAL A 134 -1.95 0.20 -11.15
C VAL A 134 -1.32 -0.10 -12.52
N ARG A 135 -0.02 -0.40 -12.60
CA ARG A 135 0.67 -0.68 -13.87
C ARG A 135 0.06 -1.86 -14.65
N ASP A 136 -0.49 -2.84 -13.95
CA ASP A 136 -1.17 -3.99 -14.56
C ASP A 136 -2.70 -3.81 -14.68
N ILE A 137 -3.23 -2.64 -14.32
CA ILE A 137 -4.67 -2.35 -14.26
C ILE A 137 -5.04 -1.25 -15.27
N LEU A 138 -4.23 -0.19 -15.33
CA LEU A 138 -4.42 0.94 -16.23
C LEU A 138 -3.40 0.88 -17.39
N PRO A 139 -3.79 1.31 -18.60
CA PRO A 139 -2.84 1.58 -19.68
C PRO A 139 -1.77 2.59 -19.26
N GLU A 140 -0.53 2.43 -19.73
CA GLU A 140 0.58 3.36 -19.40
C GLU A 140 0.24 4.81 -19.79
N ALA A 141 -0.47 5.02 -20.90
CA ALA A 141 -0.91 6.35 -21.34
C ALA A 141 -1.87 7.04 -20.33
N ASP A 142 -2.72 6.27 -19.65
CA ASP A 142 -3.61 6.80 -18.62
C ASP A 142 -2.82 7.15 -17.35
N ILE A 143 -1.82 6.34 -17.00
CA ILE A 143 -0.89 6.60 -15.90
C ILE A 143 -0.08 7.88 -16.17
N GLU A 144 0.49 8.03 -17.37
CA GLU A 144 1.21 9.25 -17.77
C GLU A 144 0.30 10.48 -17.71
N THR A 145 -0.93 10.37 -18.19
CA THR A 145 -1.92 11.46 -18.13
C THR A 145 -2.21 11.88 -16.69
N LEU A 146 -2.36 10.91 -15.78
CA LEU A 146 -2.57 11.15 -14.36
C LEU A 146 -1.39 11.94 -13.74
N VAL A 147 -0.17 11.52 -14.03
CA VAL A 147 1.06 12.17 -13.53
C VAL A 147 1.16 13.59 -14.07
N GLN A 148 1.00 13.79 -15.38
CA GLN A 148 1.14 15.11 -16.01
C GLN A 148 0.14 16.12 -15.46
N ARG A 149 -1.11 15.71 -15.23
CA ARG A 149 -2.14 16.61 -14.70
C ARG A 149 -1.93 16.91 -13.21
N THR A 150 -1.53 15.92 -12.42
CA THR A 150 -1.16 16.15 -11.02
C THR A 150 -0.01 17.16 -10.89
N MET A 151 1.00 17.08 -11.78
CA MET A 151 2.09 18.07 -11.84
C MET A 151 1.60 19.47 -12.23
N ARG A 152 0.65 19.56 -13.17
CA ARG A 152 0.02 20.83 -13.57
C ARG A 152 -0.76 21.47 -12.42
N ASP A 153 -1.59 20.70 -11.72
CA ASP A 153 -2.40 21.20 -10.60
C ASP A 153 -1.52 21.63 -9.42
N ARG A 154 -0.39 20.94 -9.20
CA ARG A 154 0.61 21.34 -8.23
C ARG A 154 1.31 22.65 -8.62
N ALA A 155 1.62 22.84 -9.90
CA ALA A 155 2.21 24.09 -10.39
C ALA A 155 1.23 25.27 -10.23
N GLN A 156 -0.06 25.06 -10.54
CA GLN A 156 -1.10 26.08 -10.40
C GLN A 156 -1.39 26.45 -8.93
N SER A 157 -1.30 25.49 -8.01
CA SER A 157 -1.45 25.78 -6.58
C SER A 157 -0.25 26.53 -5.97
N HIS A 158 0.96 26.38 -6.52
CA HIS A 158 2.13 27.19 -6.12
C HIS A 158 2.11 28.59 -6.73
N ASP A 159 1.52 28.78 -7.92
CA ASP A 159 1.41 30.08 -8.61
C ASP A 159 0.36 31.02 -7.98
N GLN A 160 -0.50 30.51 -7.09
CA GLN A 160 -1.48 31.32 -6.34
C GLN A 160 -0.99 31.78 -4.96
N SER A 161 0.27 31.51 -4.61
CA SER A 161 0.86 31.99 -3.35
C SER A 161 1.68 33.27 -3.59
N PRO A 162 1.31 34.44 -3.04
CA PRO A 162 2.18 35.61 -3.11
C PRO A 162 3.48 35.29 -2.36
N GLU A 163 4.61 35.59 -3.00
CA GLU A 163 5.96 35.34 -2.48
C GLU A 163 6.10 35.73 -1.01
N VAL A 164 6.47 34.76 -0.17
CA VAL A 164 7.30 35.04 1.01
C VAL A 164 8.58 34.24 0.87
N SER A 165 9.62 34.96 0.47
CA SER A 165 11.02 34.58 0.57
C SER A 165 11.34 33.90 1.90
N SER A 166 11.59 32.59 1.87
CA SER A 166 12.70 31.95 2.59
C SER A 166 12.83 30.50 2.13
N GLY A 167 14.01 30.16 1.60
CA GLY A 167 14.29 28.83 1.07
C GLY A 167 14.20 27.75 2.15
N LYS A 168 13.30 26.78 1.93
CA LYS A 168 13.37 25.35 2.31
C LYS A 168 12.03 24.68 2.01
N ILE A 169 12.01 23.63 1.19
CA ILE A 169 10.87 22.72 1.04
C ILE A 169 11.17 21.48 1.90
N GLY A 170 10.52 21.39 3.06
CA GLY A 170 10.62 20.28 4.01
C GLY A 170 10.79 20.78 5.45
N ARG A 171 9.70 20.73 6.24
CA ARG A 171 9.81 20.73 7.70
C ARG A 171 10.50 19.42 8.09
N ARG A 172 11.68 19.53 8.70
CA ARG A 172 12.11 18.56 9.70
C ARG A 172 11.12 18.68 10.84
N ASP A 173 10.52 17.57 11.23
CA ASP A 173 10.65 16.97 12.56
C ASP A 173 10.11 15.53 12.49
#